data_AF-A0AAV8XN72-F1
#
_entry.id   AF-A0AAV8XN72-F1
#
_cell.length_a   1.000
_cell.length_b   1.000
_cell.length_c   1.000
_cell.angle_alpha   90.00
_cell.angle_beta   90.00
_cell.angle_gamma   90.00
#
_symmetry.space_group_name_H-M   'P 1'
#
loop_
_entity.id
_entity.type
_entity.pdbx_description
1 polymer ?
#
loop_
_entity_poly.entity_id
_entity_poly.type
_entity_poly.pdbx_seq_one_letter_code
_entity_poly.pdbx_strand_id
1 'polypeptide(L)'
;MAILVSNAEDISTYGIPDTINDLIETLREGIPDVIEISSVNVQLPENDYLTGYLNVNDGKITGIKEFNLSLTYNVISFPTGFALKLDPINVNLEYLTDLALFNIPLLSIFGEGTGR
;
A
#
# COMPACT_ATOMS: atom_id res chain seq x y z
N MET A 1 -64.37 -4.47 -14.30
CA MET A 1 -63.20 -5.27 -14.70
C MET A 1 -61.98 -4.45 -14.31
N ALA A 2 -61.38 -4.77 -13.16
CA ALA A 2 -60.22 -4.04 -12.63
C ALA A 2 -58.96 -4.75 -13.10
N ILE A 3 -58.04 -4.02 -13.72
CA ILE A 3 -56.65 -4.47 -13.85
C ILE A 3 -55.81 -3.36 -13.22
N LEU A 4 -55.32 -3.66 -12.02
CA LEU A 4 -54.29 -2.92 -11.33
C LEU A 4 -52.99 -3.07 -12.14
N VAL A 5 -52.50 -1.97 -12.69
CA VAL A 5 -51.09 -1.88 -13.09
C VAL A 5 -50.35 -1.50 -11.82
N SER A 6 -49.94 -2.50 -11.04
CA SER A 6 -49.03 -2.28 -9.93
C SER A 6 -47.64 -2.05 -10.49
N ASN A 7 -47.12 -0.84 -10.28
CA ASN A 7 -45.70 -0.52 -10.34
C ASN A 7 -44.93 -1.57 -9.55
N ALA A 8 -44.28 -2.51 -10.25
CA ALA A 8 -43.16 -3.23 -9.67
C ALA A 8 -41.97 -2.29 -9.78
N GLU A 9 -41.76 -1.54 -8.70
CA GLU A 9 -40.53 -0.82 -8.44
C GLU A 9 -39.35 -1.74 -8.75
N ASP A 10 -38.40 -1.19 -9.48
CA ASP A 10 -37.11 -1.78 -9.77
C ASP A 10 -36.38 -1.99 -8.44
N ILE A 11 -36.60 -3.14 -7.79
CA ILE A 11 -35.90 -3.52 -6.57
C ILE A 11 -34.47 -3.85 -6.98
N SER A 12 -33.65 -2.81 -7.14
CA SER A 12 -32.20 -2.90 -7.38
C SER A 12 -31.63 -3.90 -6.40
N THR A 13 -31.33 -5.10 -6.89
CA THR A 13 -30.76 -6.18 -6.11
C THR A 13 -29.28 -5.85 -5.95
N TYR A 14 -28.94 -4.91 -5.07
CA TYR A 14 -27.57 -4.68 -4.65
C TYR A 14 -27.08 -5.98 -4.00
N GLY A 15 -26.33 -6.78 -4.76
CA GLY A 15 -25.80 -8.04 -4.28
C GLY A 15 -24.67 -7.80 -3.28
N ILE A 16 -24.39 -8.78 -2.43
CA ILE A 16 -23.19 -8.79 -1.57
C ILE A 16 -21.91 -8.42 -2.35
N PRO A 17 -21.69 -8.91 -3.59
CA PRO A 17 -20.53 -8.51 -4.38
C PRO A 17 -20.47 -7.01 -4.70
N ASP A 18 -21.61 -6.38 -5.02
CA ASP A 18 -21.67 -4.96 -5.36
C ASP A 18 -21.34 -4.09 -4.13
N THR A 19 -21.93 -4.43 -2.98
CA THR A 19 -21.64 -3.73 -1.72
C THR A 19 -20.16 -3.83 -1.33
N ILE A 20 -19.53 -5.00 -1.55
CA ILE A 20 -18.11 -5.16 -1.25
C ILE A 20 -17.25 -4.37 -2.25
N ASN A 21 -17.61 -4.37 -3.55
CA ASN A 21 -16.89 -3.57 -4.55
C ASN A 21 -16.98 -2.06 -4.22
N ASP A 22 -18.15 -1.56 -3.83
CA ASP A 22 -18.34 -0.18 -3.40
C ASP A 22 -17.48 0.17 -2.18
N LEU A 23 -17.36 -0.77 -1.22
CA LEU A 23 -16.48 -0.62 -0.07
C LEU A 23 -15.00 -0.56 -0.49
N ILE A 24 -14.58 -1.37 -1.46
CA ILE A 24 -13.21 -1.38 -2.00
C ILE A 24 -12.89 -0.04 -2.66
N GLU A 25 -13.81 0.51 -3.45
CA GLU A 25 -13.64 1.83 -4.07
C GLU A 25 -13.57 2.93 -3.00
N THR A 26 -14.44 2.87 -1.98
CA THR A 26 -14.40 3.81 -0.86
C THR A 26 -13.07 3.76 -0.11
N LEU A 27 -12.53 2.56 0.12
CA LEU A 27 -11.20 2.39 0.73
C LEU A 27 -10.12 2.99 -0.16
N ARG A 28 -10.21 2.80 -1.49
CA ARG A 28 -9.25 3.38 -2.43
C ARG A 28 -9.27 4.90 -2.39
N GLU A 29 -10.44 5.52 -2.37
CA GLU A 29 -10.57 6.98 -2.26
C GLU A 29 -9.96 7.54 -0.97
N GLY A 30 -10.05 6.78 0.13
CA GLY A 30 -9.46 7.16 1.41
C GLY A 30 -7.94 7.05 1.50
N ILE A 31 -7.29 6.34 0.57
CA ILE A 31 -5.83 6.24 0.50
C ILE A 31 -5.28 7.48 -0.24
N PRO A 32 -4.33 8.22 0.34
CA PRO A 32 -3.70 9.33 -0.35
C PRO A 32 -2.84 8.84 -1.51
N ASP A 33 -2.78 9.62 -2.59
CA ASP A 33 -1.97 9.30 -3.78
C ASP A 33 -0.47 9.25 -3.44
N VAL A 34 -0.06 10.05 -2.45
CA VAL A 34 1.31 10.13 -1.92
C VAL A 34 1.26 9.86 -0.42
N ILE A 35 2.03 8.88 0.03
CA ILE A 35 2.33 8.66 1.45
C ILE A 35 3.65 9.32 1.75
N GLU A 36 3.62 10.33 2.62
CA GLU A 36 4.80 11.05 3.08
C GLU A 36 5.38 10.38 4.33
N ILE A 37 6.70 10.18 4.31
CA ILE A 37 7.50 9.67 5.41
C ILE A 37 8.38 10.83 5.88
N SER A 38 8.04 11.43 7.01
CA SER A 38 8.73 12.60 7.52
C SER A 38 10.20 12.31 7.86
N SER A 39 10.43 11.33 8.71
CA SER A 39 11.78 10.85 9.02
C SER A 39 11.75 9.44 9.58
N VAL A 40 12.66 8.59 9.10
CA VAL A 40 12.93 7.26 9.63
C VAL A 40 14.43 7.16 9.89
N ASN A 41 14.79 6.94 11.14
CA ASN A 41 16.15 6.58 11.52
C ASN A 41 16.19 5.06 11.73
N VAL A 42 16.92 4.37 10.85
CA VAL A 42 17.22 2.96 10.97
C VAL A 42 18.63 2.84 11.54
N GLN A 43 18.70 2.49 12.81
CA GLN A 43 19.95 2.09 13.42
C GLN A 43 20.21 0.63 13.10
N LEU A 44 21.33 0.34 12.44
CA LEU A 44 21.65 -1.03 12.07
C LEU A 44 22.12 -1.81 13.30
N PRO A 45 21.78 -3.10 13.39
CA PRO A 45 22.20 -3.92 14.51
C PRO A 45 23.73 -4.01 14.52
N GLU A 46 24.33 -3.48 15.58
CA GLU A 46 25.78 -3.53 15.77
C GLU A 46 26.24 -4.98 15.87
N ASN A 47 27.09 -5.39 14.93
CA ASN A 47 27.72 -6.70 14.91
C ASN A 47 29.14 -6.60 14.31
N ASP A 48 29.87 -7.71 14.27
CA ASP A 48 31.26 -7.75 13.77
C ASP A 48 31.41 -7.33 12.31
N TYR A 49 30.32 -7.28 11.54
CA TYR A 49 30.31 -7.01 10.10
C TYR A 49 29.76 -5.64 9.73
N LEU A 50 28.91 -5.05 10.57
CA LEU A 50 28.18 -3.84 10.24
C LEU A 50 27.83 -3.05 11.50
N THR A 51 28.15 -1.78 11.47
CA THR A 51 27.64 -0.77 12.42
C THR A 51 27.33 0.50 11.66
N GLY A 52 26.38 1.28 12.16
CA GLY A 52 26.02 2.55 11.56
C GLY A 52 24.53 2.84 11.55
N TYR A 53 24.16 3.83 10.75
CA TYR A 53 22.79 4.28 10.63
C TYR A 53 22.42 4.63 9.18
N LEU A 54 21.13 4.56 8.91
CA LEU A 54 20.48 5.09 7.73
C LEU A 54 19.37 6.03 8.20
N ASN A 55 19.51 7.31 7.88
CA ASN A 55 18.45 8.28 8.03
C ASN A 55 17.78 8.47 6.69
N VAL A 56 16.46 8.32 6.67
CA VAL A 56 15.60 8.67 5.54
C VAL A 56 14.76 9.86 5.96
N ASN A 57 14.79 10.92 5.17
CA ASN A 57 13.96 12.10 5.38
C ASN A 57 13.11 12.35 4.14
N ASP A 58 11.97 13.02 4.33
CA ASP A 58 11.09 13.51 3.26
C ASP A 58 10.75 12.45 2.20
N GLY A 59 10.59 11.21 2.65
CA GLY A 59 10.28 10.07 1.80
C GLY A 59 8.87 10.19 1.21
N LYS A 60 8.71 9.79 -0.04
CA LYS A 60 7.43 9.81 -0.76
C LYS A 60 7.20 8.47 -1.44
N ILE A 61 6.13 7.80 -1.04
CA ILE A 61 5.66 6.58 -1.68
C ILE A 61 4.42 6.90 -2.50
N THR A 62 4.42 6.53 -3.77
CA THR A 62 3.27 6.69 -4.67
C THR A 62 2.87 5.37 -5.32
N GLY A 63 1.63 5.31 -5.82
CA GLY A 63 1.10 4.14 -6.53
C GLY A 63 0.37 3.12 -5.64
N ILE A 64 0.40 3.27 -4.30
CA ILE A 64 -0.31 2.36 -3.38
C ILE A 64 -1.82 2.38 -3.63
N LYS A 65 -2.37 3.56 -3.97
CA LYS A 65 -3.80 3.73 -4.28
C LYS A 65 -4.26 2.93 -5.50
N GLU A 66 -3.36 2.56 -6.40
CA GLU A 66 -3.69 1.84 -7.64
C GLU A 66 -3.85 0.33 -7.42
N PHE A 67 -3.96 -0.13 -6.17
CA PHE A 67 -4.16 -1.55 -5.86
C PHE A 67 -5.43 -2.11 -6.51
N ASN A 68 -5.35 -3.36 -6.95
CA ASN A 68 -6.49 -4.13 -7.42
C ASN A 68 -6.78 -5.26 -6.43
N LEU A 69 -8.01 -5.27 -5.88
CA LEU A 69 -8.49 -6.34 -5.03
C LEU A 69 -9.58 -7.11 -5.77
N SER A 70 -9.33 -8.39 -6.03
CA SER A 70 -10.29 -9.30 -6.65
C SER A 70 -10.76 -10.34 -5.64
N LEU A 71 -12.07 -10.56 -5.56
CA LEU A 71 -12.68 -11.52 -4.64
C LEU A 71 -13.21 -12.73 -5.40
N THR A 72 -13.01 -13.91 -4.84
CA THR A 72 -13.64 -15.15 -5.32
C THR A 72 -14.83 -15.46 -4.45
N TYR A 73 -15.97 -15.75 -5.07
CA TYR A 73 -17.23 -16.05 -4.38
C TYR A 73 -17.66 -17.50 -4.63
N ASN A 74 -18.35 -18.08 -3.66
CA ASN A 74 -19.05 -19.35 -3.86
C ASN A 74 -20.43 -19.13 -4.52
N VAL A 75 -21.17 -20.22 -4.74
CA VAL A 75 -22.49 -20.23 -5.39
C VAL A 75 -23.59 -19.48 -4.62
N ILE A 76 -23.35 -19.09 -3.37
CA ILE A 76 -24.27 -18.26 -2.55
C ILE A 76 -23.70 -16.85 -2.30
N SER A 77 -22.78 -16.39 -3.16
CA SER A 77 -22.17 -15.06 -3.12
C SER A 77 -21.42 -14.73 -1.83
N PHE A 78 -20.93 -15.74 -1.12
CA PHE A 78 -20.05 -15.56 0.04
C PHE A 78 -18.58 -15.56 -0.43
N PRO A 79 -17.76 -14.57 0.00
CA PRO A 79 -16.36 -14.53 -0.39
C PRO A 79 -15.59 -15.70 0.23
N THR A 80 -14.88 -16.45 -0.61
CA THR A 80 -14.07 -17.62 -0.20
C THR A 80 -12.57 -17.37 -0.35
N GLY A 81 -12.17 -16.26 -0.95
CA GLY A 81 -10.78 -15.88 -1.12
C GLY A 81 -10.63 -14.52 -1.76
N PHE A 82 -9.43 -13.98 -1.70
CA PHE A 82 -9.08 -12.71 -2.32
C PHE A 82 -7.69 -12.75 -2.97
N ALA A 83 -7.50 -11.94 -3.99
CA ALA A 83 -6.23 -11.65 -4.62
C ALA A 83 -6.00 -10.15 -4.59
N LEU A 84 -4.96 -9.72 -3.88
CA LEU A 84 -4.48 -8.34 -3.89
C LEU A 84 -3.31 -8.23 -4.86
N LYS A 85 -3.46 -7.40 -5.88
CA LYS A 85 -2.39 -7.03 -6.80
C LYS A 85 -2.01 -5.59 -6.54
N LEU A 86 -0.71 -5.35 -6.38
CA LEU A 86 -0.11 -4.03 -6.36
C LEU A 86 0.69 -3.89 -7.65
N ASP A 87 0.42 -2.84 -8.41
CA ASP A 87 1.32 -2.43 -9.48
C ASP A 87 2.59 -1.81 -8.86
N PRO A 88 3.69 -1.68 -9.63
CA PRO A 88 4.95 -1.16 -9.09
C PRO A 88 4.75 0.17 -8.37
N ILE A 89 5.10 0.20 -7.09
CA ILE A 89 5.10 1.43 -6.29
C ILE A 89 6.39 2.20 -6.56
N ASN A 90 6.31 3.53 -6.55
CA ASN A 90 7.50 4.39 -6.64
C ASN A 90 7.86 4.90 -5.25
N VAL A 91 9.14 4.82 -4.90
CA VAL A 91 9.63 5.19 -3.57
C VAL A 91 10.76 6.20 -3.76
N ASN A 92 10.46 7.49 -3.60
CA ASN A 92 11.47 8.53 -3.64
C ASN A 92 11.90 8.85 -2.21
N LEU A 93 13.19 8.74 -1.91
CA LEU A 93 13.71 8.93 -0.56
C LEU A 93 14.93 9.85 -0.61
N GLU A 94 15.03 10.79 0.32
CA GLU A 94 16.28 11.45 0.62
C GLU A 94 16.95 10.71 1.76
N TYR A 95 18.20 10.30 1.59
CA TYR A 95 18.90 9.50 2.59
C TYR A 95 20.25 10.08 2.96
N LEU A 96 20.62 9.88 4.21
CA LEU A 96 21.95 10.05 4.76
C LEU A 96 22.35 8.76 5.46
N THR A 97 23.47 8.18 5.04
CA THR A 97 23.98 6.93 5.59
C THR A 97 25.44 7.08 6.02
N ASP A 98 25.75 6.44 7.14
CA ASP A 98 27.11 6.23 7.63
C ASP A 98 27.19 4.79 8.11
N LEU A 99 27.92 3.96 7.37
CA LEU A 99 28.04 2.52 7.60
C LEU A 99 29.51 2.15 7.67
N ALA A 100 29.97 1.59 8.78
CA ALA A 100 31.29 0.96 8.85
C ALA A 100 31.16 -0.55 8.58
N LEU A 101 31.92 -1.05 7.60
CA LEU A 101 32.02 -2.47 7.30
C LEU A 101 33.09 -3.13 8.16
N PHE A 102 32.80 -4.33 8.65
CA PHE A 102 33.70 -5.12 9.50
C PHE A 102 34.20 -4.39 10.76
N ASN A 103 33.47 -3.38 11.23
CA ASN A 103 33.92 -2.46 12.28
C ASN A 103 35.30 -1.84 12.01
N ILE A 104 35.70 -1.73 10.73
CA ILE A 104 36.92 -1.07 10.30
C ILE A 104 36.51 0.33 9.80
N PRO A 105 36.86 1.42 10.51
CA PRO A 105 36.46 2.78 10.12
C PRO A 105 36.97 3.22 8.74
N LEU A 106 38.02 2.57 8.24
CA LEU A 106 38.57 2.83 6.90
C LEU A 106 37.74 2.18 5.78
N LEU A 107 36.83 1.26 6.12
CA LEU A 107 35.89 0.62 5.21
C LEU A 107 34.48 1.15 5.46
N SER A 108 34.35 2.47 5.53
CA SER A 108 33.06 3.11 5.72
C SER A 108 32.42 3.51 4.40
N ILE A 109 31.11 3.25 4.28
CA ILE A 109 30.24 3.79 3.23
C ILE A 109 29.53 5.00 3.83
N PHE A 110 29.91 6.17 3.33
CA PHE A 110 29.19 7.41 3.56
C PHE A 110 28.42 7.76 2.30
N GLY A 111 27.17 8.15 2.46
CA GLY A 111 26.34 8.54 1.33
C GLY A 111 25.25 9.51 1.75
N GLU A 112 25.12 10.57 0.96
CA GLU A 112 23.96 11.45 0.98
C GLU A 112 23.41 11.48 -0.44
N GLY A 113 22.10 11.28 -0.60
CA GLY A 113 21.53 11.28 -1.93
C GLY A 113 20.05 10.95 -1.98
N THR A 114 19.60 10.70 -3.21
CA THR A 114 18.21 10.35 -3.50
C THR A 114 18.11 8.89 -3.95
N GLY A 115 17.18 8.14 -3.36
CA GLY A 115 16.76 6.81 -3.81
C GLY A 115 15.45 6.90 -4.61
N ARG A 116 15.27 6.00 -5.58
CA ARG A 116 14.09 5.89 -6.44
C ARG A 116 13.64 4.44 -6.61
#